data_AF-A0AAW9RUN8-F1
#
_entry.id   AF-A0AAW9RUN8-F1
#
_cell.length_a   1.000
_cell.length_b   1.000
_cell.length_c   1.000
_cell.angle_alpha   90.00
_cell.angle_beta   90.00
_cell.angle_gamma   90.00
#
_symmetry.space_group_name_H-M   'P 1'
#
loop_
_entity.id
_entity.type
_entity.pdbx_description
1 polymer ?
#
loop_
_entity_poly.entity_id
_entity_poly.type
_entity_poly.pdbx_seq_one_letter_code
_entity_poly.pdbx_strand_id
1 'polypeptide(L)' 'MRRDAGITVLAALAMATVVAAAVPAIAAVCPEGETKFRNGVFYTCTCYGGGDGGKTCFWKPD' A
#
# COMPACT_ATOMS: atom_id res chain seq x y z
N MET A 1 -11.41 -8.74 -49.01
CA MET A 1 -11.82 -7.70 -48.04
C MET A 1 -11.34 -8.14 -46.66
N ARG A 2 -10.37 -7.41 -46.10
CA ARG A 2 -9.70 -7.67 -44.80
C ARG A 2 -10.66 -7.37 -43.65
N ARG A 3 -10.76 -8.25 -42.67
CA ARG A 3 -11.34 -7.95 -41.35
C ARG A 3 -10.23 -8.06 -40.30
N ASP A 4 -9.81 -6.88 -39.86
CA ASP A 4 -9.58 -6.53 -38.47
C ASP A 4 -8.51 -7.34 -37.70
N ALA A 5 -7.27 -6.90 -37.88
CA ALA A 5 -6.26 -6.95 -36.84
C ALA A 5 -6.64 -5.92 -35.78
N GLY A 6 -6.96 -6.37 -34.56
CA GLY A 6 -7.29 -5.47 -33.47
C GLY A 6 -7.22 -6.16 -32.13
N ILE A 7 -6.25 -5.72 -31.33
CA ILE A 7 -6.15 -5.95 -29.89
C ILE A 7 -5.43 -7.25 -29.50
N THR A 8 -4.18 -7.35 -29.96
CA THR A 8 -3.09 -7.75 -29.07
C THR A 8 -3.11 -6.79 -27.87
N VAL A 9 -3.38 -7.28 -26.66
CA VAL A 9 -2.61 -7.03 -25.42
C VAL A 9 -3.17 -7.98 -24.35
N LEU A 10 -2.46 -9.09 -24.14
CA LEU A 10 -2.46 -9.78 -22.86
C LEU A 10 -1.81 -8.85 -21.81
N ALA A 11 -2.53 -8.54 -20.73
CA ALA A 11 -1.93 -8.08 -19.47
C ALA A 11 -3.01 -8.25 -18.37
N ALA A 12 -3.06 -9.40 -17.71
CA ALA A 12 -2.39 -9.62 -16.42
C ALA A 12 -2.91 -8.69 -15.31
N LEU A 13 -4.02 -9.07 -14.67
CA LEU A 13 -4.37 -8.63 -13.32
C LEU A 13 -4.37 -9.85 -12.40
N ALA A 14 -3.16 -10.31 -12.05
CA ALA A 14 -2.97 -11.20 -10.93
C ALA A 14 -3.23 -10.38 -9.66
N MET A 15 -4.39 -10.60 -9.03
CA MET A 15 -4.69 -9.99 -7.73
C MET A 15 -3.76 -10.59 -6.67
N ALA A 16 -2.86 -9.76 -6.18
CA ALA A 16 -1.91 -10.09 -5.12
C ALA A 16 -2.65 -10.42 -3.82
N THR A 17 -2.56 -11.68 -3.38
CA THR A 17 -2.95 -12.07 -2.03
C THR A 17 -1.80 -11.69 -1.09
N VAL A 18 -1.94 -10.54 -0.43
CA VAL A 18 -0.97 -10.07 0.56
C VAL A 18 -1.10 -10.96 1.81
N VAL A 19 -0.07 -11.76 2.08
CA VAL A 19 0.04 -12.50 3.34
C VAL A 19 0.40 -11.50 4.43
N ALA A 20 -0.57 -11.16 5.28
CA ALA A 20 -0.34 -10.32 6.46
C ALA A 20 0.48 -11.13 7.49
N ALA A 21 1.79 -10.96 7.48
CA ALA A 21 2.68 -11.47 8.52
C ALA A 21 2.48 -10.62 9.79
N ALA A 22 1.94 -11.22 10.85
CA ALA A 22 1.83 -10.59 12.17
C ALA A 22 3.23 -10.51 12.80
N VAL A 23 3.81 -9.30 12.81
CA VAL A 23 5.09 -8.99 13.48
C VAL A 23 4.79 -8.41 14.87
N PRO A 24 5.48 -8.82 15.94
CA PRO A 24 5.14 -8.45 17.31
C PRO A 24 5.35 -6.95 17.57
N ALA A 25 4.41 -6.41 18.35
CA ALA A 25 4.17 -5.00 18.60
C ALA A 25 5.25 -4.31 19.44
N ILE A 26 6.11 -3.54 18.79
CA ILE A 26 6.38 -2.17 19.25
C ILE A 26 5.36 -1.35 18.48
N ALA A 27 4.36 -0.76 19.15
CA ALA A 27 3.11 -0.29 18.55
C ALA A 27 3.32 0.72 17.39
N ALA A 28 3.61 0.21 16.20
CA ALA A 28 3.42 0.92 14.96
C ALA A 28 1.92 1.17 14.89
N VAL A 29 1.51 2.45 14.96
CA VAL A 29 0.09 2.85 14.86
C VAL A 29 -0.51 2.36 13.54
N CYS A 30 0.34 2.07 12.56
CA CYS A 30 0.00 1.51 11.26
C CYS A 30 1.23 0.88 10.56
N PRO A 31 1.02 -0.04 9.61
CA PRO A 31 2.07 -0.56 8.71
C PRO A 31 2.49 0.47 7.66
N GLU A 32 3.80 0.56 7.37
CA GLU A 32 4.35 1.48 6.36
C GLU A 32 3.69 1.29 5.00
N GLY A 33 3.18 2.38 4.41
CA GLY A 33 2.53 2.36 3.10
C GLY A 33 1.06 1.92 3.12
N GLU A 34 0.50 1.52 4.27
CA GLU A 34 -0.94 1.27 4.37
C GLU A 34 -1.72 2.57 4.12
N THR A 35 -2.84 2.48 3.41
CA THR A 35 -3.75 3.60 3.16
C THR A 35 -5.13 3.34 3.76
N LYS A 36 -5.77 4.38 4.28
CA LYS A 36 -7.16 4.33 4.77
C LYS A 36 -7.93 5.58 4.41
N PHE A 37 -9.23 5.46 4.22
CA PHE A 37 -10.11 6.61 3.98
C PHE A 37 -10.93 6.90 5.25
N ARG A 38 -10.89 8.14 5.73
CA ARG A 38 -11.68 8.57 6.90
C ARG A 38 -12.09 10.03 6.76
N ASN A 39 -13.36 10.33 7.01
CA ASN A 39 -13.89 11.70 6.95
C ASN A 39 -13.62 12.43 5.61
N GLY A 40 -13.70 11.72 4.48
CA GLY A 40 -13.49 12.37 3.17
C GLY A 40 -12.01 12.50 2.75
N VAL A 41 -11.06 12.04 3.57
CA VAL A 41 -9.62 12.22 3.35
C VAL A 41 -8.93 10.86 3.33
N PHE A 42 -8.00 10.68 2.39
CA PHE A 42 -7.09 9.54 2.37
C PHE A 42 -5.96 9.78 3.36
N TYR A 43 -5.61 8.77 4.14
CA TYR A 43 -4.47 8.79 5.03
C TYR A 43 -3.51 7.69 4.61
N THR A 44 -2.25 8.03 4.45
CA THR A 44 -1.16 7.10 4.19
C THR A 44 -0.31 6.96 5.45
N CYS A 45 0.03 5.72 5.81
CA CYS A 45 0.92 5.48 6.92
C CYS A 45 2.37 5.71 6.51
N THR A 46 3.02 6.67 7.14
CA THR A 46 4.43 7.00 6.89
C THR A 46 5.25 6.71 8.14
N CYS A 47 6.32 5.93 7.97
CA CYS A 47 7.26 5.62 9.04
C CYS A 47 8.50 6.50 8.91
N TYR A 48 8.94 7.06 10.03
CA TYR A 48 10.15 7.86 10.14
C TYR A 48 11.17 7.10 10.99
N GLY A 49 12.43 7.08 10.54
CA GLY A 49 13.53 6.58 11.36
C GLY A 49 13.85 7.57 12.47
N GLY A 50 13.76 7.12 13.72
CA GLY A 50 14.36 7.82 14.86
C GLY A 50 15.86 7.53 14.92
N GLY A 51 16.65 8.51 15.37
CA GLY A 51 18.11 8.43 15.44
C GLY A 51 18.66 7.23 16.25
N ASP A 52 17.82 6.62 17.09
CA ASP A 52 18.17 5.48 17.95
C ASP A 52 17.90 4.10 17.30
N GLY A 53 17.62 4.05 15.99
CA GLY A 53 17.32 2.81 15.27
C GLY A 53 15.88 2.31 15.40
N GLY A 54 15.03 3.04 16.14
CA GLY A 54 13.58 2.82 16.17
C GLY A 54 12.89 3.44 14.94
N LYS A 55 11.82 2.80 14.46
CA LYS A 55 10.91 3.41 13.47
C LYS A 55 9.63 3.85 14.18
N THR A 56 9.14 5.04 13.86
CA THR A 56 7.84 5.52 14.36
C THR A 56 6.93 5.83 13.19
N CYS A 57 5.75 5.22 13.18
CA CYS A 57 4.79 5.30 12.08
C CYS A 57 3.56 6.12 12.47
N PHE A 58 3.12 7.00 11.58
CA PHE A 58 1.98 7.88 11.79
C PHE A 58 1.09 7.96 10.54
N TRP A 59 -0.21 8.13 10.76
CA TRP A 59 -1.16 8.43 9.69
C TRP A 59 -1.00 9.87 9.22
N LYS A 60 -0.68 10.06 7.94
CA LYS A 60 -0.59 11.36 7.28
C LYS A 60 -1.74 11.51 6.29
N PRO A 61 -2.54 12.59 6.35
CA PRO A 61 -3.48 12.88 5.27
C PRO A 61 -2.71 13.11 3.97
N ASP A 62 -3.25 12.61 2.86
CA ASP A 62 -2.84 12.97 1.50
C ASP A 62 -3.31 14.39 1.15
#